data_AF-A0A534KHZ1-F1
#
_entry.id   AF-A0A534KHZ1-F1
#
_cell.length_a   1.000
_cell.length_b   1.000
_cell.length_c   1.000
_cell.angle_alpha   90.00
_cell.angle_beta   90.00
_cell.angle_gamma   90.00
#
_symmetry.space_group_name_H-M   'P 1'
#
loop_
_entity.id
_entity.type
_entity.pdbx_description
1 polymer ?
#
loop_
_entity_poly.entity_id
_entity_poly.type
_entity_poly.pdbx_seq_one_letter_code
_entity_poly.pdbx_strand_id
1 'polypeptide(L)' 'MSRTPKGRLGPTKLRKETRDWLTKKTIPHARDIAKELEDAGEDVHDLLAAIDELEALVHEGLVRNAKRAGKAEA' A
#
# COMPACT_ATOMS: atom_id res chain seq x y z
N MET A 1 23.94 -14.59 -17.61
CA MET A 1 22.77 -13.69 -17.74
C MET A 1 21.94 -13.84 -16.46
N SER A 2 22.13 -12.94 -15.50
CA SER A 2 21.47 -13.04 -14.19
C SER A 2 20.10 -12.37 -14.26
N ARG A 3 19.02 -13.16 -14.17
CA ARG A 3 17.65 -12.66 -14.05
C ARG A 3 17.41 -12.20 -12.62
N THR A 4 17.64 -10.92 -12.34
CA THR A 4 17.22 -10.30 -11.09
C THR A 4 15.68 -10.31 -11.04
N PRO A 5 15.04 -10.75 -9.93
CA PRO A 5 13.59 -10.75 -9.83
C PRO A 5 13.09 -9.31 -9.88
N LYS A 6 12.37 -8.98 -10.96
CA LYS A 6 11.68 -7.72 -11.18
C LYS A 6 10.40 -7.75 -10.33
N GLY A 7 10.56 -7.61 -9.01
CA GLY A 7 9.42 -7.85 -8.10
C GLY A 7 9.59 -7.35 -6.67
N ARG A 8 10.63 -6.56 -6.37
CA ARG A 8 10.64 -5.76 -5.15
C ARG A 8 10.34 -4.33 -5.56
N LEU A 9 9.08 -3.94 -5.43
CA LEU A 9 8.69 -2.54 -5.48
C LEU A 9 9.58 -1.81 -4.46
N GLY A 10 10.46 -0.96 -4.99
CA GLY A 10 11.35 -0.17 -4.15
C GLY A 10 10.54 0.74 -3.22
N PRO A 11 11.16 1.35 -2.20
CA PRO A 11 10.49 2.30 -1.34
C PRO A 11 9.74 3.35 -2.12
N THR A 12 8.42 3.33 -1.98
CA THR A 12 7.55 4.41 -2.40
C THR A 12 7.93 5.66 -1.59
N LYS A 13 8.49 6.66 -2.27
CA LYS A 13 8.82 7.97 -1.68
C LYS A 13 7.55 8.84 -1.54
N LEU A 14 6.50 8.29 -0.94
CA LEU A 14 5.25 9.02 -0.70
C LEU A 14 5.45 10.03 0.43
N ARG A 15 4.96 11.26 0.21
CA ARG A 15 4.88 12.29 1.25
C ARG A 15 3.98 11.78 2.38
N LYS A 16 4.25 12.24 3.62
CA LYS A 16 3.47 11.85 4.80
C LYS A 16 1.97 12.11 4.61
N GLU A 17 1.61 13.29 4.11
CA GLU A 17 0.21 13.67 3.88
C GLU A 17 -0.50 12.72 2.92
N THR A 18 0.10 12.42 1.77
CA THR A 18 -0.44 11.47 0.80
C THR A 18 -0.63 10.08 1.42
N ARG A 19 0.32 9.65 2.24
CA ARG A 19 0.26 8.36 2.93
C ARG A 19 -0.87 8.31 3.94
N ASP A 20 -0.96 9.32 4.79
CA ASP A 20 -2.01 9.45 5.80
C ASP A 20 -3.39 9.50 5.14
N TRP A 21 -3.51 10.19 4.01
CA TRP A 21 -4.74 10.21 3.21
C TRP A 21 -5.10 8.83 2.65
N LEU A 22 -4.13 8.12 2.04
CA LEU A 22 -4.35 6.78 1.51
C LEU A 22 -4.79 5.80 2.61
N THR A 23 -4.11 5.79 3.76
CA THR A 23 -4.42 4.89 4.88
C THR A 23 -5.77 5.20 5.53
N LYS A 24 -6.14 6.49 5.67
CA LYS A 24 -7.34 6.89 6.43
C LYS A 24 -8.60 7.02 5.58
N LYS A 25 -8.47 7.19 4.26
CA LYS A 25 -9.59 7.49 3.37
C LYS A 25 -9.70 6.47 2.25
N THR A 26 -8.70 6.41 1.38
CA THR A 26 -8.82 5.71 0.09
C THR A 26 -8.84 4.20 0.22
N ILE A 27 -7.93 3.62 1.01
CA ILE A 27 -7.87 2.17 1.20
C ILE A 27 -9.16 1.66 1.89
N PRO A 28 -9.64 2.27 2.99
CA PRO A 28 -10.92 1.88 3.58
C PRO A 28 -12.09 1.99 2.61
N HIS A 29 -12.20 3.12 1.90
CA HIS A 29 -13.30 3.34 0.97
C HIS A 29 -13.29 2.35 -0.21
N ALA A 30 -12.12 2.01 -0.73
CA ALA A 30 -11.98 1.00 -1.78
C ALA A 30 -12.40 -0.40 -1.29
N ARG A 31 -12.15 -0.74 -0.01
CA ARG A 31 -12.64 -1.99 0.60
C ARG A 31 -14.16 -2.00 0.75
N ASP A 32 -14.77 -0.86 1.11
CA ASP A 32 -16.22 -0.75 1.18
C ASP A 32 -16.86 -0.99 -0.20
N ILE A 33 -16.29 -0.39 -1.25
CA ILE A 33 -16.74 -0.63 -2.64
C ILE A 33 -16.57 -2.09 -3.04
N ALA A 34 -15.43 -2.71 -2.72
CA ALA A 34 -15.20 -4.13 -3.01
C ALA A 34 -16.24 -5.02 -2.33
N LYS A 35 -16.65 -4.68 -1.11
CA LYS A 35 -17.72 -5.39 -0.41
C LYS A 35 -19.08 -5.20 -1.09
N GLU A 36 -19.43 -3.98 -1.48
CA GLU A 36 -20.68 -3.72 -2.22
C GLU A 36 -20.75 -4.49 -3.54
N LEU A 37 -19.62 -4.63 -4.24
CA LEU A 37 -19.51 -5.42 -5.46
C LEU A 37 -19.62 -6.93 -5.18
N GLU A 38 -18.95 -7.44 -4.14
CA GLU A 38 -19.08 -8.84 -3.70
C GLU A 38 -20.53 -9.19 -3.33
N ASP A 39 -21.21 -8.31 -2.58
CA ASP A 39 -22.61 -8.46 -2.20
C ASP A 39 -23.55 -8.45 -3.43
N ALA A 40 -23.15 -7.78 -4.52
CA ALA A 40 -23.84 -7.80 -5.81
C ALA A 40 -23.54 -9.06 -6.65
N GLY A 41 -22.63 -9.92 -6.19
CA GLY A 41 -22.22 -11.15 -6.89
C GLY A 41 -21.10 -10.96 -7.91
N GLU A 42 -20.42 -9.81 -7.91
CA GLU A 42 -19.26 -9.55 -8.76
C GLU A 42 -17.99 -10.23 -8.21
N ASP A 43 -17.08 -10.63 -9.10
CA ASP A 43 -15.77 -11.13 -8.71
C ASP A 43 -14.82 -9.97 -8.39
N VAL A 44 -14.47 -9.84 -7.11
CA VAL A 44 -13.63 -8.75 -6.60
C VAL A 44 -12.21 -9.18 -6.27
N HIS A 45 -11.81 -10.41 -6.62
CA HIS A 45 -10.51 -10.96 -6.26
C HIS A 45 -9.33 -10.04 -6.66
N ASP A 46 -9.31 -9.60 -7.92
CA ASP A 46 -8.25 -8.74 -8.45
C ASP A 46 -8.25 -7.35 -7.80
N LEU A 47 -9.44 -6.82 -7.46
CA LEU A 47 -9.57 -5.54 -6.78
C LEU A 47 -9.00 -5.61 -5.35
N LEU A 48 -9.33 -6.66 -4.61
CA LEU A 48 -8.80 -6.88 -3.27
C LEU A 48 -7.28 -7.07 -3.29
N ALA A 49 -6.77 -7.85 -4.25
CA ALA A 49 -5.32 -8.03 -4.43
C ALA A 49 -4.59 -6.70 -4.68
N ALA A 50 -5.17 -5.82 -5.52
CA ALA A 50 -4.61 -4.50 -5.78
C ALA A 50 -4.65 -3.57 -4.55
N ILE A 51 -5.72 -3.63 -3.74
CA ILE A 51 -5.84 -2.88 -2.49
C ILE A 51 -4.78 -3.34 -1.48
N ASP A 52 -4.57 -4.65 -1.36
CA ASP A 52 -3.57 -5.22 -0.46
C ASP A 52 -2.13 -4.85 -0.88
N GLU A 53 -1.84 -4.87 -2.19
CA GLU A 53 -0.55 -4.39 -2.71
C GLU A 53 -0.34 -2.90 -2.38
N LEU A 54 -1.38 -2.07 -2.56
CA LEU A 54 -1.33 -0.65 -2.22
C LEU A 54 -1.11 -0.44 -0.71
N GLU A 55 -1.80 -1.18 0.15
CA GLU A 55 -1.63 -1.10 1.61
C GLU A 55 -0.20 -1.50 2.02
N ALA A 56 0.37 -2.53 1.40
CA ALA A 56 1.76 -2.94 1.63
C ALA A 56 2.76 -1.85 1.22
N LEU A 57 2.56 -1.22 0.06
CA LEU A 57 3.40 -0.11 -0.41
C LEU A 57 3.36 1.10 0.54
N VAL A 58 2.18 1.41 1.05
CA VAL A 58 1.96 2.50 2.01
C VAL A 58 2.65 2.20 3.35
N HIS A 59 2.54 0.98 3.85
CA HIS A 59 3.15 0.54 5.12
C HIS A 59 4.67 0.39 5.05
N GLU A 60 5.22 -0.14 3.95
CA GLU A 60 6.68 -0.21 3.77
C GLU A 60 7.35 1.17 3.83
N GLY A 61 6.66 2.20 3.33
CA GLY A 61 7.08 3.59 3.46
C GLY A 61 7.17 4.06 4.92
N LEU A 62 6.33 3.57 5.82
CA LEU A 62 6.34 3.92 7.26
C LEU A 62 7.55 3.33 7.98
N VAL A 63 7.78 2.03 7.80
CA VAL A 63 8.87 1.29 8.47
C VAL A 63 10.24 1.89 8.14
N ARG A 64 10.46 2.31 6.89
CA ARG A 64 11.74 2.92 6.48
C ARG A 64 11.90 4.39 6.87
N ASN A 65 10.81 5.17 6.92
CA ASN A 65 10.88 6.53 7.45
C ASN A 65 11.23 6.54 8.94
N ALA A 66 10.65 5.62 9.73
CA ALA A 66 11.00 5.45 11.14
C ALA A 66 12.49 5.08 11.32
N LYS A 67 13.01 4.14 10.51
CA LYS A 67 14.44 3.76 10.53
C LYS A 67 15.40 4.90 10.14
N ARG A 68 14.98 5.84 9.28
CA ARG A 68 15.79 7.02 8.92
C ARG A 68 15.78 8.08 10.02
N ALA A 69 14.63 8.31 10.65
CA ALA A 69 14.51 9.26 11.75
C ALA A 69 15.39 8.85 12.94
N GLY A 70 15.38 7.56 13.33
CA GLY A 70 16.22 7.05 14.42
C GLY A 70 17.73 7.01 14.13
N LYS A 71 18.16 7.23 12.88
CA LYS A 71 19.58 7.30 12.49
C LYS A 71 20.12 8.72 12.41
N ALA A 72 19.25 9.74 12.44
CA ALA A 72 19.62 11.15 12.38
C ALA A 72 19.79 11.79 13.77
N GLU A 73 19.53 11.02 14.84
CA GLU A 73 19.59 11.46 16.25
C GLU A 73 20.77 10.82 17.02
N ALA A 74 21.70 10.15 16.32
CA ALA A 74 22.85 9.44 16.90
C ALA A 74 24.19 9.95 16.36
#